data_AF-A0A511TEB0-F1
#
_entry.id   AF-A0A511TEB0-F1
#
_cell.length_a   1.000
_cell.length_b   1.000
_cell.length_c   1.000
_cell.angle_alpha   90.00
_cell.angle_beta   90.00
_cell.angle_gamma   90.00
#
_symmetry.space_group_name_H-M   'P 1'
#
loop_
_entity.id
_entity.type
_entity.pdbx_description
1 polymer ?
#
loop_
_entity_poly.entity_id
_entity_poly.type
_entity_poly.pdbx_seq_one_letter_code
_entity_poly.pdbx_strand_id
1 'polypeptide(L)'
;MPAMRLHRRTALASAFCCGLLALTGCPDKTTPGAPDAGVADVPEAPKTPPPTTFALRYQPLADAGTADLAEISLEPGDKPLIQPTSSLELTASRGLRNYRVRLFDEAERAMVSDDVAEESDDKLVYRIVLPQPLKTGFSYTLVVDAQTGTAFTDTLGREVDELRTTFQIAGEKEKPAPAPAPSKKKKRR
;
A
#
# COMPACT_ATOMS: atom_id res chain seq x y z
N MET A 1 20.08 -39.97 11.39
CA MET A 1 19.36 -41.26 11.27
C MET A 1 18.87 -41.67 12.64
N PRO A 2 17.64 -42.20 12.80
CA PRO A 2 16.33 -41.75 12.31
C PRO A 2 15.60 -40.96 13.45
N ALA A 3 14.39 -40.40 13.35
CA ALA A 3 13.12 -41.04 13.00
C ALA A 3 12.07 -40.06 12.47
N MET A 4 11.48 -40.42 11.33
CA MET A 4 10.20 -39.89 10.88
C MET A 4 9.07 -40.39 11.79
N ARG A 5 8.05 -39.54 12.05
CA ARG A 5 6.69 -40.00 12.31
C ARG A 5 5.69 -39.19 11.50
N LEU A 6 5.33 -39.76 10.35
CA LEU A 6 4.20 -39.37 9.52
C LEU A 6 2.87 -39.85 10.15
N HIS A 7 1.73 -39.43 9.58
CA HIS A 7 0.34 -39.78 9.88
C HIS A 7 -0.29 -38.95 11.03
N ARG A 8 -1.41 -38.25 10.81
CA ARG A 8 -2.67 -38.81 10.25
C ARG A 8 -3.35 -37.93 9.22
N ARG A 9 -3.91 -38.59 8.20
CA ARG A 9 -4.99 -38.06 7.36
C ARG A 9 -6.31 -38.31 8.08
N THR A 10 -7.21 -37.34 8.08
CA THR A 10 -8.64 -37.54 8.40
C THR A 10 -9.46 -36.92 7.28
N ALA A 11 -10.22 -37.77 6.59
CA ALA A 11 -11.21 -37.38 5.59
C ALA A 11 -12.60 -37.79 6.09
N LEU A 12 -13.64 -37.02 5.73
CA LEU A 12 -15.07 -37.33 5.59
C LEU A 12 -15.75 -35.95 5.37
N ALA A 13 -16.55 -35.61 4.35
CA ALA A 13 -17.48 -36.29 3.43
C ALA A 13 -18.97 -36.29 3.87
N SER A 14 -19.72 -35.27 3.44
CA SER A 14 -21.18 -35.21 3.15
C SER A 14 -21.49 -33.79 2.58
N ALA A 15 -22.18 -33.51 1.47
CA ALA A 15 -23.18 -34.18 0.61
C ALA A 15 -24.65 -34.02 1.06
N PHE A 16 -25.53 -33.68 0.09
CA PHE A 16 -26.99 -33.42 0.15
C PHE A 16 -27.41 -32.10 0.84
N CYS A 17 -28.55 -31.46 0.49
CA CYS A 17 -29.72 -31.94 -0.28
C CYS A 17 -30.39 -30.86 -1.17
N CYS A 18 -31.14 -31.28 -2.19
CA CYS A 18 -32.01 -30.44 -3.03
C CYS A 18 -33.44 -30.30 -2.46
N GLY A 19 -34.16 -29.25 -2.85
CA GLY A 19 -35.61 -29.09 -2.68
C GLY A 19 -36.08 -27.74 -3.25
N LEU A 20 -36.48 -27.61 -4.53
CA LEU A 20 -37.78 -27.93 -5.14
C LEU A 20 -39.00 -27.13 -4.62
N LEU A 21 -39.35 -26.10 -5.40
CA LEU A 21 -40.69 -25.62 -5.80
C LEU A 21 -41.90 -25.83 -4.86
N ALA A 22 -42.57 -24.72 -4.54
CA ALA A 22 -44.02 -24.67 -4.33
C ALA A 22 -44.61 -23.39 -4.98
N LEU A 23 -45.51 -23.56 -5.96
CA LEU A 23 -46.19 -22.51 -6.72
C LEU A 23 -47.70 -22.61 -6.48
N THR A 24 -48.26 -21.73 -5.64
CA THR A 24 -49.71 -21.54 -5.40
C THR A 24 -49.93 -20.13 -4.79
N GLY A 25 -50.84 -19.25 -5.22
CA GLY A 25 -51.77 -19.21 -6.36
C GLY A 25 -52.50 -17.85 -6.42
N CYS A 26 -53.28 -17.59 -7.46
CA CYS A 26 -54.18 -16.42 -7.65
C CYS A 26 -55.66 -16.89 -7.63
N PRO A 27 -56.72 -16.04 -7.61
CA PRO A 27 -56.83 -14.58 -7.82
C PRO A 27 -57.41 -13.86 -6.56
N ASP A 28 -58.13 -12.71 -6.50
CA ASP A 28 -58.81 -11.85 -7.50
C ASP A 28 -58.92 -10.36 -7.02
N LYS A 29 -59.95 -9.62 -7.45
CA LYS A 29 -60.19 -8.17 -7.35
C LYS A 29 -60.27 -7.55 -5.95
N THR A 30 -59.78 -6.32 -5.84
CA THR A 30 -60.57 -5.13 -5.41
C THR A 30 -60.01 -3.84 -6.03
N THR A 31 -60.92 -2.91 -6.33
CA THR A 31 -60.77 -1.58 -6.96
C THR A 31 -59.74 -0.66 -6.25
N PRO A 32 -59.03 0.24 -6.97
CA PRO A 32 -58.09 1.17 -6.35
C PRO A 32 -58.77 2.21 -5.46
N GLY A 33 -58.70 2.00 -4.15
CA GLY A 33 -58.81 3.08 -3.16
C GLY A 33 -57.45 3.74 -2.99
N ALA A 34 -57.38 5.06 -3.11
CA ALA A 34 -56.18 5.82 -2.77
C ALA A 34 -56.15 6.08 -1.26
N PRO A 35 -55.06 5.73 -0.56
CA PRO A 35 -54.70 6.38 0.68
C PRO A 35 -53.52 7.33 0.48
N ASP A 36 -53.74 8.53 1.01
CA ASP A 36 -52.84 9.49 1.66
C ASP A 36 -51.31 9.25 1.74
N ALA A 37 -50.59 10.36 1.92
CA ALA A 37 -49.14 10.45 1.86
C ALA A 37 -48.41 9.58 2.90
N GLY A 38 -47.77 8.53 2.42
CA GLY A 38 -46.64 7.88 3.06
C GLY A 38 -45.51 7.74 2.05
N VAL A 39 -44.55 8.67 2.05
CA VAL A 39 -43.26 8.41 1.40
C VAL A 39 -42.64 7.26 2.18
N ALA A 40 -42.65 6.07 1.60
CA ALA A 40 -41.96 4.92 2.18
C ALA A 40 -40.49 5.30 2.27
N ASP A 41 -39.97 5.38 3.50
CA ASP A 41 -38.55 5.54 3.75
C ASP A 41 -37.86 4.33 3.12
N VAL A 42 -37.25 4.53 1.96
CA VAL A 42 -36.52 3.48 1.25
C VAL A 42 -35.30 3.20 2.12
N PRO A 43 -35.18 2.01 2.74
CA PRO A 43 -34.06 1.73 3.63
C PRO A 43 -32.77 1.94 2.85
N GLU A 44 -31.96 2.90 3.29
CA GLU A 44 -30.73 3.28 2.60
C GLU A 44 -29.86 2.03 2.46
N ALA A 45 -29.61 1.61 1.23
CA ALA A 45 -28.86 0.38 0.96
C ALA A 45 -27.49 0.48 1.67
N PRO A 46 -27.04 -0.58 2.36
CA PRO A 46 -25.82 -0.52 3.17
C PRO A 46 -24.65 -0.07 2.30
N LYS A 47 -24.14 1.14 2.57
CA LYS A 47 -23.05 1.76 1.82
C LYS A 47 -21.82 0.87 1.93
N THR A 48 -21.40 0.30 0.80
CA THR A 48 -20.14 -0.45 0.72
C THR A 48 -19.00 0.44 1.26
N PRO A 49 -18.22 -0.01 2.24
CA PRO A 49 -17.13 0.80 2.79
C PRO A 49 -16.09 1.10 1.71
N PRO A 50 -15.45 2.29 1.72
CA PRO A 50 -14.54 2.72 0.67
C PRO A 50 -13.36 1.75 0.48
N PRO A 51 -12.73 1.72 -0.71
CA PRO A 51 -11.49 0.98 -0.92
C PRO A 51 -10.39 1.52 -0.01
N THR A 52 -9.36 0.71 0.22
CA THR A 52 -8.17 1.15 0.94
C THR A 52 -7.42 2.20 0.12
N THR A 53 -6.97 3.25 0.77
CA THR A 53 -6.26 4.39 0.18
C THR A 53 -4.93 4.61 0.89
N PHE A 54 -3.98 5.18 0.17
CA PHE A 54 -2.65 5.49 0.69
C PHE A 54 -2.45 7.01 0.78
N ALA A 55 -1.60 7.44 1.71
CA ALA A 55 -1.05 8.78 1.79
C ALA A 55 0.44 8.66 2.13
N LEU A 56 1.30 9.38 1.41
CA LEU A 56 2.74 9.40 1.64
C LEU A 56 3.16 10.77 2.13
N ARG A 57 3.94 10.80 3.21
CA ARG A 57 4.46 12.02 3.81
C ARG A 57 5.95 11.91 4.02
N TYR A 58 6.61 13.06 4.18
CA TYR A 58 8.04 13.13 4.46
C TYR A 58 8.35 14.24 5.45
N GLN A 59 9.47 14.08 6.17
CA GLN A 59 10.03 15.13 7.02
C GLN A 59 11.19 15.82 6.29
N PRO A 60 11.11 17.11 5.95
CA PRO A 60 12.23 17.84 5.37
C PRO A 60 13.45 17.84 6.30
N LEU A 61 14.66 17.76 5.74
CA LEU A 61 15.86 18.16 6.48
C LEU A 61 15.76 19.66 6.82
N ALA A 62 16.09 20.00 8.07
CA ALA A 62 15.75 21.28 8.66
C ALA A 62 16.58 22.46 8.11
N ASP A 63 16.06 23.08 7.04
CA ASP A 63 16.29 24.50 6.68
C ASP A 63 14.97 25.19 6.27
N ALA A 64 13.89 24.43 6.01
CA ALA A 64 12.54 24.95 5.89
C ALA A 64 11.87 24.95 7.27
N GLY A 65 11.49 26.13 7.77
CA GLY A 65 10.90 26.27 9.11
C GLY A 65 9.58 25.50 9.27
N THR A 66 9.37 25.00 10.50
CA THR A 66 8.29 24.09 10.93
C THR A 66 8.54 22.61 10.58
N ALA A 67 8.61 21.76 11.62
CA ALA A 67 8.89 20.33 11.51
C ALA A 67 7.64 19.50 11.15
N ASP A 68 6.80 20.04 10.26
CA ASP A 68 5.56 19.41 9.85
C ASP A 68 5.82 18.39 8.74
N LEU A 69 5.06 17.28 8.77
CA LEU A 69 5.10 16.26 7.73
C LEU A 69 4.42 16.80 6.46
N ALA A 70 5.21 17.02 5.41
CA ALA A 70 4.71 17.44 4.11
C ALA A 70 4.18 16.24 3.32
N GLU A 71 3.06 16.40 2.63
CA GLU A 71 2.40 15.32 1.87
C GLU A 71 2.89 15.26 0.42
N ILE A 72 2.99 14.04 -0.11
CA ILE A 72 3.46 13.74 -1.46
C ILE A 72 2.27 13.23 -2.28
N SER A 73 2.08 13.82 -3.46
CA SER A 73 1.11 13.36 -4.46
C SER A 73 1.36 11.88 -4.82
N LEU A 74 0.28 11.09 -4.82
CA LEU A 74 0.30 9.68 -5.24
C LEU A 74 -0.42 9.45 -6.58
N GLU A 75 -0.74 10.53 -7.31
CA GLU A 75 -1.45 10.46 -8.58
C GLU A 75 -0.61 9.72 -9.65
N PRO A 76 -1.18 8.74 -10.38
CA PRO A 76 -0.45 7.96 -11.38
C PRO A 76 0.17 8.84 -12.48
N GLY A 77 1.48 8.72 -12.64
CA GLY A 77 2.24 9.46 -13.67
C GLY A 77 2.65 10.88 -13.26
N ASP A 78 2.22 11.38 -12.10
CA ASP A 78 2.85 12.53 -11.46
C ASP A 78 4.27 12.16 -10.97
N LYS A 79 5.12 13.17 -10.83
CA LYS A 79 6.48 13.04 -10.30
C LYS A 79 6.81 14.22 -9.39
N PRO A 80 6.18 14.30 -8.21
CA PRO A 80 6.31 15.45 -7.33
C PRO A 80 7.77 15.71 -6.92
N LEU A 81 8.13 17.00 -6.85
CA LEU A 81 9.42 17.47 -6.38
C LEU A 81 9.35 17.73 -4.87
N ILE A 82 10.12 16.99 -4.07
CA ILE A 82 10.12 17.06 -2.61
C ILE A 82 11.45 17.58 -2.07
N GLN A 83 11.47 18.18 -0.87
CA GLN A 83 12.72 18.61 -0.26
C GLN A 83 13.58 17.41 0.18
N PRO A 84 14.92 17.58 0.33
CA PRO A 84 15.79 16.54 0.86
C PRO A 84 15.27 15.99 2.18
N THR A 85 15.23 14.66 2.29
CA THR A 85 14.66 13.95 3.45
C THR A 85 15.44 12.67 3.76
N SER A 86 15.39 12.24 5.01
CA SER A 86 15.86 10.94 5.50
C SER A 86 14.73 10.11 6.14
N SER A 87 13.47 10.57 6.06
CA SER A 87 12.33 9.91 6.70
C SER A 87 11.05 10.04 5.87
N LEU A 88 10.45 8.91 5.52
CA LEU A 88 9.17 8.82 4.83
C LEU A 88 8.14 8.11 5.72
N GLU A 89 6.90 8.59 5.73
CA GLU A 89 5.77 7.96 6.42
C GLU A 89 4.68 7.62 5.40
N LEU A 90 4.46 6.33 5.18
CA LEU A 90 3.33 5.81 4.41
C LEU A 90 2.19 5.48 5.39
N THR A 91 1.04 6.10 5.20
CA THR A 91 -0.22 5.72 5.86
C THR A 91 -1.10 4.97 4.86
N ALA A 92 -1.70 3.86 5.28
CA ALA A 92 -2.88 3.29 4.60
C ALA A 92 -4.13 3.47 5.48
N SER A 93 -5.27 3.77 4.86
CA SER A 93 -6.53 4.06 5.56
C SER A 93 -7.22 2.84 6.19
N ARG A 94 -6.60 1.66 6.07
CA ARG A 94 -6.97 0.39 6.70
C ARG A 94 -5.69 -0.39 7.00
N GLY A 95 -5.71 -1.34 7.95
CA GLY A 95 -4.60 -2.27 8.11
C GLY A 95 -4.47 -3.20 6.90
N LEU A 96 -3.24 -3.66 6.63
CA LEU A 96 -2.90 -4.52 5.48
C LEU A 96 -2.43 -5.90 5.95
N ARG A 97 -2.48 -6.89 5.05
CA ARG A 97 -2.00 -8.26 5.26
C ARG A 97 -1.21 -8.72 4.03
N ASN A 98 -0.12 -9.47 4.24
CA ASN A 98 0.77 -9.95 3.17
C ASN A 98 1.37 -8.82 2.31
N TYR A 99 1.58 -7.64 2.88
CA TYR A 99 2.13 -6.47 2.17
C TYR A 99 3.64 -6.36 2.40
N ARG A 100 4.33 -5.70 1.47
CA ARG A 100 5.72 -5.30 1.58
C ARG A 100 5.86 -3.88 1.06
N VAL A 101 6.61 -3.05 1.77
CA VAL A 101 7.02 -1.73 1.30
C VAL A 101 8.47 -1.79 0.82
N ARG A 102 8.79 -1.08 -0.27
CA ARG A 102 10.15 -0.97 -0.82
C ARG A 102 10.40 0.43 -1.34
N LEU A 103 11.56 0.99 -1.02
CA LEU A 103 12.09 2.17 -1.69
C LEU A 103 13.19 1.76 -2.67
N PHE A 104 13.14 2.30 -3.89
CA PHE A 104 14.13 2.08 -4.95
C PHE A 104 14.77 3.39 -5.40
N ASP A 105 16.04 3.33 -5.83
CA ASP A 105 16.70 4.45 -6.50
C ASP A 105 16.37 4.53 -8.00
N GLU A 106 16.90 5.57 -8.67
CA GLU A 106 16.76 5.82 -10.11
C GLU A 106 17.23 4.66 -11.01
N ALA A 107 18.03 3.72 -10.48
CA ALA A 107 18.51 2.52 -11.17
C ALA A 107 17.76 1.24 -10.76
N GLU A 108 16.56 1.39 -10.17
CA GLU A 108 15.71 0.32 -9.63
C GLU A 108 16.41 -0.59 -8.59
N ARG A 109 17.40 -0.05 -7.86
CA ARG A 109 18.06 -0.78 -6.77
C ARG A 109 17.35 -0.49 -5.46
N ALA A 110 17.06 -1.53 -4.70
CA ALA A 110 16.45 -1.38 -3.38
C ALA A 110 17.38 -0.57 -2.46
N MET A 111 16.83 0.46 -1.83
CA MET A 111 17.51 1.25 -0.81
C MET A 111 17.62 0.45 0.49
N VAL A 112 18.63 0.80 1.30
CA VAL A 112 18.75 0.31 2.68
C VAL A 112 18.09 1.32 3.59
N SER A 113 17.16 0.85 4.41
CA SER A 113 16.42 1.63 5.42
C SER A 113 16.21 0.80 6.68
N ASP A 114 16.03 1.49 7.80
CA ASP A 114 15.52 0.95 9.05
C ASP A 114 14.01 1.23 9.09
N ASP A 115 13.21 0.20 8.86
CA ASP A 115 11.76 0.31 8.68
C ASP A 115 10.99 -0.07 9.96
N VAL A 116 9.94 0.69 10.27
CA VAL A 116 9.05 0.44 11.42
C VAL A 116 7.59 0.45 10.96
N ALA A 117 6.85 -0.61 11.29
CA ALA A 117 5.42 -0.72 11.02
C ALA A 117 4.61 -0.66 12.33
N GLU A 118 3.64 0.24 12.37
CA GLU A 118 2.58 0.31 13.38
C GLU A 118 1.27 -0.15 12.71
N GLU A 119 0.88 -1.39 12.99
CA GLU A 119 -0.29 -2.04 12.42
C GLU A 119 -1.48 -2.08 13.39
N SER A 120 -2.66 -1.79 12.86
CA SER A 120 -3.96 -1.93 13.53
C SER A 120 -5.00 -2.38 12.51
N ASP A 121 -6.15 -2.90 12.94
CA ASP A 121 -7.19 -3.33 11.98
C ASP A 121 -7.72 -2.15 11.13
N ASP A 122 -7.71 -0.93 11.66
CA ASP A 122 -8.23 0.28 11.01
C ASP A 122 -7.17 1.15 10.30
N LYS A 123 -5.87 0.90 10.51
CA LYS A 123 -4.78 1.72 9.92
C LYS A 123 -3.45 0.96 9.87
N LEU A 124 -2.68 1.20 8.81
CA LEU A 124 -1.23 0.99 8.79
C LEU A 124 -0.51 2.35 8.83
N VAL A 125 0.51 2.48 9.68
CA VAL A 125 1.55 3.52 9.57
C VAL A 125 2.90 2.83 9.40
N TYR A 126 3.57 3.11 8.28
CA TYR A 126 4.86 2.53 7.94
C TYR A 126 5.90 3.64 7.78
N ARG A 127 6.92 3.63 8.65
CA ARG A 127 7.99 4.63 8.70
C ARG A 127 9.25 4.03 8.09
N ILE A 128 9.80 4.69 7.07
CA ILE A 128 11.08 4.35 6.43
C ILE A 128 12.11 5.36 6.93
N VAL A 129 13.07 4.92 7.74
CA VAL A 129 14.18 5.76 8.20
C VAL A 129 15.43 5.42 7.39
N LEU A 130 16.05 6.42 6.79
CA LEU A 130 17.21 6.23 5.92
C LEU A 130 18.50 6.60 6.66
N PRO A 131 19.56 5.78 6.58
CA PRO A 131 20.83 6.04 7.26
C PRO A 131 21.58 7.26 6.68
N GLN A 132 21.21 7.69 5.46
CA GLN A 132 21.66 8.93 4.83
C GLN A 132 20.47 9.58 4.09
N PRO A 133 20.41 10.92 3.99
CA PRO A 133 19.39 11.60 3.21
C PRO A 133 19.37 11.17 1.74
N LEU A 134 18.19 11.23 1.12
CA LEU A 134 18.03 11.01 -0.32
C LEU A 134 18.79 12.07 -1.12
N LYS A 135 19.41 11.65 -2.23
CA LYS A 135 20.31 12.50 -3.01
C LYS A 135 19.53 13.52 -3.83
N THR A 136 19.99 14.77 -3.81
CA THR A 136 19.38 15.88 -4.56
C THR A 136 19.44 15.64 -6.07
N GLY A 137 18.37 16.00 -6.77
CA GLY A 137 18.26 15.82 -8.22
C GLY A 137 18.13 14.37 -8.70
N PHE A 138 18.01 13.38 -7.80
CA PHE A 138 17.71 11.99 -8.12
C PHE A 138 16.22 11.66 -7.95
N SER A 139 15.79 10.61 -8.64
CA SER A 139 14.44 10.08 -8.57
C SER A 139 14.41 8.83 -7.71
N TYR A 140 13.31 8.62 -6.99
CA TYR A 140 13.09 7.45 -6.14
C TYR A 140 11.68 6.92 -6.33
N THR A 141 11.54 5.60 -6.26
CA THR A 141 10.27 4.89 -6.46
C THR A 141 9.87 4.17 -5.18
N LEU A 142 8.72 4.50 -4.62
CA LEU A 142 8.11 3.75 -3.52
C LEU A 142 7.14 2.73 -4.10
N VAL A 143 7.27 1.47 -3.67
CA VAL A 143 6.39 0.36 -4.06
C VAL A 143 5.76 -0.26 -2.81
N VAL A 144 4.46 -0.54 -2.88
CA VAL A 144 3.72 -1.36 -1.91
C VAL A 144 3.08 -2.51 -2.67
N ASP A 145 3.60 -3.71 -2.45
CA ASP A 145 3.23 -4.92 -3.19
C ASP A 145 3.08 -6.14 -2.27
N ALA A 146 2.75 -7.29 -2.87
CA ALA A 146 2.60 -8.54 -2.13
C ALA A 146 3.94 -9.09 -1.61
N GLN A 147 4.03 -9.34 -0.31
CA GLN A 147 5.21 -9.98 0.29
C GLN A 147 5.38 -11.43 -0.21
N THR A 148 4.27 -12.14 -0.44
CA THR A 148 4.23 -13.48 -1.00
C THR A 148 3.08 -13.63 -2.00
N GLY A 149 3.24 -14.48 -3.02
CA GLY A 149 2.21 -14.63 -4.07
C GLY A 149 2.15 -13.43 -5.01
N THR A 150 0.95 -13.06 -5.45
CA THR A 150 0.71 -12.00 -6.46
C THR A 150 -0.19 -10.87 -5.97
N ALA A 151 -0.73 -10.95 -4.75
CA ALA A 151 -1.75 -10.04 -4.24
C ALA A 151 -1.62 -9.87 -2.72
N PHE A 152 -2.01 -8.70 -2.22
CA PHE A 152 -2.10 -8.40 -0.78
C PHE A 152 -3.50 -7.83 -0.47
N THR A 153 -3.90 -7.88 0.80
CA THR A 153 -5.27 -7.55 1.19
C THR A 153 -5.34 -6.55 2.34
N ASP A 154 -6.49 -5.91 2.49
CA ASP A 154 -6.83 -5.18 3.71
C ASP A 154 -7.31 -6.12 4.84
N THR A 155 -7.58 -5.55 6.01
CA THR A 155 -8.09 -6.32 7.16
C THR A 155 -9.48 -6.92 6.98
N LEU A 156 -10.27 -6.48 5.99
CA LEU A 156 -11.54 -7.09 5.57
C LEU A 156 -11.35 -8.23 4.56
N GLY A 157 -10.11 -8.50 4.14
CA GLY A 157 -9.80 -9.53 3.15
C GLY A 157 -10.05 -9.09 1.69
N ARG A 158 -10.23 -7.79 1.44
CA ARG A 158 -10.34 -7.25 0.08
C ARG A 158 -8.95 -7.09 -0.51
N GLU A 159 -8.77 -7.48 -1.77
CA GLU A 159 -7.54 -7.24 -2.53
C GLU A 159 -7.30 -5.73 -2.67
N VAL A 160 -6.03 -5.32 -2.60
CA VAL A 160 -5.59 -3.92 -2.72
C VAL A 160 -4.62 -3.83 -3.89
N ASP A 161 -4.80 -2.83 -4.74
CA ASP A 161 -3.94 -2.59 -5.90
C ASP A 161 -2.50 -2.25 -5.49
N GLU A 162 -1.52 -2.68 -6.29
CA GLU A 162 -0.11 -2.31 -6.10
C GLU A 162 0.08 -0.79 -6.19
N LEU A 163 0.59 -0.18 -5.13
CA LEU A 163 1.01 1.22 -5.19
C LEU A 163 2.43 1.29 -5.75
N ARG A 164 2.61 2.01 -6.85
CA ARG A 164 3.93 2.37 -7.38
C ARG A 164 3.98 3.86 -7.70
N THR A 165 4.56 4.65 -6.81
CA THR A 165 4.74 6.10 -6.97
C THR A 165 6.20 6.46 -7.18
N THR A 166 6.48 7.51 -7.95
CA THR A 166 7.83 8.03 -8.21
C THR A 166 7.89 9.50 -7.83
N PHE A 167 8.90 9.90 -7.08
CA PHE A 167 9.12 11.31 -6.70
C PHE A 167 10.58 11.71 -6.98
N GLN A 168 10.84 13.00 -7.01
CA GLN A 168 12.18 13.57 -7.25
C GLN A 168 12.60 14.44 -6.07
N ILE A 169 13.89 14.36 -5.68
CA ILE A 169 14.43 15.24 -4.65
C ILE A 169 14.87 16.56 -5.28
N ALA A 170 14.48 17.67 -4.65
CA ALA A 170 14.90 19.02 -5.02
C ALA A 170 16.42 19.22 -4.92
N GLY A 171 16.92 20.25 -5.60
CA GLY A 171 18.34 20.59 -5.69
C GLY A 171 19.03 20.03 -6.94
N GLU A 172 20.27 20.45 -7.15
CA GLU A 172 21.08 20.01 -8.29
C GLU A 172 21.42 18.52 -8.18
N LYS A 173 21.45 17.82 -9.31
CA LYS A 173 21.89 16.42 -9.37
C LYS A 173 23.38 16.35 -9.05
N GLU A 174 23.70 15.79 -7.88
CA GLU A 174 25.07 15.68 -7.39
C GLU A 174 25.97 15.01 -8.45
N LYS A 175 26.88 15.77 -9.05
CA LYS A 175 27.82 15.23 -10.04
C LYS A 175 28.74 14.23 -9.32
N PRO A 176 28.95 13.02 -9.87
CA PRO A 176 29.89 12.07 -9.28
C PRO A 176 31.25 12.72 -9.05
N ALA A 177 31.78 12.62 -7.84
CA ALA A 177 33.12 13.10 -7.54
C ALA A 177 34.12 12.51 -8.56
N PRO A 178 34.97 13.33 -9.20
CA PRO A 178 35.88 12.85 -10.22
C PRO A 178 36.79 11.77 -9.65
N ALA A 179 36.95 10.67 -10.39
CA ALA A 179 37.71 9.51 -9.94
C ALA A 179 39.13 9.91 -9.49
N PRO A 180 39.63 9.39 -8.36
CA PRO A 180 40.93 9.77 -7.83
C PRO A 180 42.02 9.48 -8.86
N ALA A 181 42.82 10.50 -9.19
CA ALA A 181 43.82 10.41 -10.26
C ALA A 181 44.83 9.27 -9.97
N PRO A 182 45.14 8.42 -10.97
CA PRO A 182 46.02 7.28 -10.76
C PRO A 182 47.41 7.72 -10.31
N SER A 183 47.87 7.20 -9.18
CA SER A 183 49.16 7.57 -8.59
C SER A 183 50.30 7.13 -9.50
N LYS A 184 50.97 8.12 -10.11
CA LYS A 184 52.12 7.89 -11.00
C LYS A 184 53.28 7.27 -10.19
N LYS A 185 53.43 5.94 -10.24
CA LYS A 185 54.58 5.23 -9.65
C LYS A 185 55.88 5.80 -10.24
N LYS A 186 56.64 6.49 -9.39
CA LYS A 186 57.92 7.12 -9.73
C LYS A 186 58.93 6.03 -10.10
N LYS A 187 59.26 5.91 -11.39
CA LYS A 187 60.26 4.95 -11.89
C LYS A 187 61.60 5.26 -11.23
N ARG A 188 62.09 4.39 -10.34
CA ARG A 188 63.45 4.50 -9.80
C ARG A 188 64.44 4.31 -10.94
N ARG A 189 65.44 5.19 -10.97
CA ARG A 189 66.56 5.23 -11.90
C ARG A 189 67.68 4.33 -11.38
#